data_AF-A0A6B2STF9-F1
#
_entry.id   AF-A0A6B2STF9-F1
#
_cell.length_a   1.000
_cell.length_b   1.000
_cell.length_c   1.000
_cell.angle_alpha   90.00
_cell.angle_beta   90.00
_cell.angle_gamma   90.00
#
_symmetry.space_group_name_H-M   'P 1'
#
loop_
_entity.id
_entity.type
_entity.pdbx_description
1 polymer ?
#
loop_
_entity_poly.entity_id
_entity_poly.type
_entity_poly.pdbx_seq_one_letter_code
_entity_poly.pdbx_strand_id
1 'polypeptide(L)' 'HVDWESGAVSVLASQREWPELDRPRRSAVSSFGISGTNAHVILEAAPEDAGAPEVGSAPAHAPASVDASTPAHAPAPTL' A
#
# COMPACT_ATOMS: atom_id res chain seq x y z
N HIS A 1 -2.35 -18.66 14.68
CA HIS A 1 -1.03 -18.98 15.25
C HIS A 1 -0.06 -19.14 14.10
N VAL A 2 1.15 -18.58 14.20
CA VAL A 2 2.15 -18.56 13.11
C VAL A 2 3.47 -18.96 13.74
N ASP A 3 4.16 -19.93 13.14
CA ASP A 3 5.54 -20.26 13.46
C ASP A 3 6.47 -19.32 12.68
N TRP A 4 7.30 -18.58 13.42
CA TRP A 4 8.20 -17.58 12.87
C TRP A 4 9.64 -18.10 12.73
N GLU A 5 10.01 -19.22 13.35
CA GLU A 5 11.39 -19.72 13.33
C GLU A 5 11.74 -20.48 12.06
N SER A 6 10.76 -21.07 11.38
CA SER A 6 10.96 -21.89 10.17
C SER A 6 10.90 -21.10 8.85
N GLY A 7 10.60 -19.79 8.90
CA GLY A 7 10.27 -18.98 7.73
C GLY A 7 11.36 -18.01 7.26
N ALA A 8 11.27 -17.58 6.00
CA ALA A 8 12.10 -16.50 5.43
C ALA A 8 11.63 -15.09 5.86
N VAL A 9 10.72 -14.99 6.82
CA VAL A 9 10.08 -13.74 7.26
C VAL A 9 10.41 -13.51 8.71
N SER A 10 10.77 -12.26 9.05
CA SER A 10 10.98 -11.83 10.42
C SER A 10 10.18 -10.55 10.68
N VAL A 11 9.65 -10.43 11.90
CA VAL A 11 8.92 -9.22 12.32
C VAL A 11 9.93 -8.12 12.66
N LEU A 12 9.73 -6.93 12.07
CA LEU A 12 10.55 -5.76 12.38
C LEU A 12 10.07 -5.13 13.71
N ALA A 13 10.69 -5.52 14.83
CA ALA A 13 10.32 -5.06 16.17
C ALA A 13 10.86 -3.65 16.54
N SER A 14 11.87 -3.17 15.81
CA SER A 14 12.46 -1.84 15.97
C SER A 14 12.94 -1.31 14.62
N GLN A 15 13.12 0.01 14.50
CA GLN A 15 13.72 0.60 13.30
C GLN A 15 15.08 -0.04 13.01
N ARG A 16 15.31 -0.35 11.74
CA ARG A 16 16.60 -0.83 11.23
C ARG A 16 16.96 -0.07 9.97
N GLU A 17 18.24 0.14 9.79
CA GLU A 17 18.78 0.67 8.55
C GLU A 17 18.47 -0.28 7.39
N TRP A 18 18.10 0.28 6.25
CA TRP A 18 17.87 -0.51 5.05
C TRP A 18 19.20 -0.70 4.33
N PRO A 19 19.79 -1.91 4.32
CA PRO A 19 21.13 -2.13 3.80
C PRO A 19 21.26 -1.71 2.34
N GLU A 20 22.37 -1.07 2.02
CA GLU A 20 22.81 -0.85 0.65
C GLU A 20 23.25 -2.17 0.04
N LEU A 21 22.83 -2.40 -1.21
CA LEU A 21 23.10 -3.60 -1.97
C LEU A 21 23.53 -3.17 -3.37
N ASP A 22 24.25 -4.04 -4.09
CA ASP A 22 24.59 -3.85 -5.51
C ASP A 22 23.37 -4.06 -6.45
N ARG A 23 22.18 -3.72 -5.96
CA ARG A 23 20.90 -3.79 -6.65
C ARG A 23 19.89 -2.82 -6.00
N PRO A 24 18.90 -2.33 -6.75
CA PRO A 24 17.82 -1.53 -6.18
C PRO A 24 17.12 -2.24 -5.03
N ARG A 25 16.88 -1.49 -3.96
CA ARG A 25 16.10 -1.95 -2.81
C ARG A 25 14.63 -2.12 -3.24
N ARG A 26 13.98 -3.19 -2.79
CA ARG A 26 12.58 -3.50 -3.11
C ARG A 26 11.77 -3.79 -1.85
N SER A 27 10.53 -3.33 -1.84
CA SER A 27 9.52 -3.68 -0.82
C SER A 27 8.20 -4.03 -1.47
N ALA A 28 7.27 -4.58 -0.68
CA ALA A 28 5.94 -4.92 -1.13
C ALA A 28 4.88 -4.35 -0.19
N VAL A 29 3.75 -3.95 -0.74
CA VAL A 29 2.55 -3.56 0.00
C VAL A 29 1.41 -4.47 -0.46
N SER A 30 0.77 -5.14 0.50
CA SER A 30 -0.41 -5.97 0.27
C SER A 30 -1.63 -5.33 0.92
N SER A 31 -2.77 -5.40 0.24
CA SER A 31 -4.08 -5.02 0.77
C SER A 31 -5.08 -6.14 0.53
N PHE A 32 -5.82 -6.50 1.58
CA PHE A 32 -6.80 -7.58 1.57
C PHE A 32 -8.16 -7.03 2.01
N GLY A 33 -9.05 -6.78 1.05
CA GLY A 33 -10.36 -6.17 1.31
C GLY A 33 -11.39 -7.18 1.83
N ILE A 34 -12.28 -6.73 2.71
CA ILE A 34 -13.38 -7.56 3.22
C ILE A 34 -14.33 -8.05 2.11
N SER A 35 -14.42 -7.31 0.99
CA SER A 35 -15.18 -7.72 -0.20
C SER A 35 -14.56 -8.90 -0.94
N GLY A 36 -13.31 -9.27 -0.62
CA GLY A 36 -12.52 -10.25 -1.37
C GLY A 36 -11.65 -9.63 -2.48
N THR A 37 -11.73 -8.33 -2.72
CA THR A 37 -10.83 -7.65 -3.66
C THR A 37 -9.46 -7.44 -3.01
N ASN A 38 -8.42 -7.96 -3.65
CA ASN A 38 -7.05 -7.90 -3.15
C ASN A 38 -6.16 -7.09 -4.10
N ALA A 39 -5.15 -6.45 -3.55
CA ALA A 39 -4.11 -5.76 -4.30
C ALA A 39 -2.73 -6.06 -3.70
N HIS A 40 -1.73 -6.19 -4.57
CA HIS A 40 -0.34 -6.39 -4.18
C HIS A 40 0.55 -5.56 -5.09
N VAL A 41 1.40 -4.73 -4.49
CA VAL A 41 2.28 -3.79 -5.21
C VAL A 41 3.72 -4.02 -4.77
N ILE A 42 4.61 -4.15 -5.74
CA ILE A 42 6.06 -4.15 -5.51
C ILE A 42 6.58 -2.75 -5.81
N LEU A 43 7.36 -2.20 -4.88
CA LEU A 43 8.04 -0.93 -5.00
C LEU A 43 9.53 -1.17 -5.18
N GLU A 44 10.16 -0.40 -6.05
CA GLU A 44 11.59 -0.37 -6.26
C GLU A 44 12.12 1.03 -5.97
N ALA A 45 13.26 1.13 -5.31
CA ALA A 45 13.94 2.41 -5.09
C ALA A 45 14.28 3.05 -6.44
N ALA A 46 14.02 4.35 -6.56
CA ALA A 46 14.42 5.10 -7.75
C ALA A 46 15.95 5.10 -7.93
N PRO A 47 16.46 5.23 -9.16
CA PRO A 47 17.87 5.46 -9.40
C PRO A 47 18.37 6.69 -8.63
N GLU A 48 19.60 6.65 -8.12
CA GLU A 48 20.17 7.74 -7.33
C GLU A 48 20.32 9.04 -8.13
N ASP A 49 20.49 8.95 -9.45
CA ASP A 49 20.61 10.08 -10.38
C ASP A 49 19.26 10.61 -10.92
N ALA A 50 18.13 10.05 -10.50
CA ALA A 50 16.83 10.64 -10.80
C ALA A 50 16.69 11.91 -9.95
N GLY A 51 17.16 13.04 -10.49
CA GLY A 51 17.13 14.36 -9.83
C GLY A 51 15.82 14.56 -9.07
N ALA A 52 15.93 14.99 -7.82
CA ALA A 52 14.80 15.09 -6.91
C ALA A 52 13.63 15.80 -7.62
N PRO A 53 12.43 15.20 -7.70
CA PRO A 53 11.28 15.96 -8.08
C PRO A 53 11.17 17.11 -7.08
N GLU A 54 11.18 18.35 -7.57
CA GLU A 54 10.74 19.51 -6.80
C GLU A 54 9.47 19.09 -6.08
N VAL A 55 9.51 18.99 -4.75
CA VAL A 55 8.34 18.68 -3.94
C VAL A 55 7.46 19.92 -4.01
N GLY A 56 6.76 20.09 -5.13
CA GLY A 56 5.63 20.99 -5.22
C GLY A 56 4.69 20.55 -4.11
N SER A 57 4.45 21.42 -3.14
CA SER A 57 3.60 21.18 -1.97
C SER A 57 2.33 20.45 -2.39
N ALA A 58 2.32 19.13 -2.26
CA ALA A 58 1.13 18.34 -2.47
C ALA A 58 0.14 18.76 -1.38
N PRO A 59 -1.16 18.97 -1.69
CA PRO A 59 -2.13 19.15 -0.64
C PRO A 59 -2.04 17.92 0.28
N ALA A 60 -1.98 18.14 1.59
CA ALA A 60 -1.95 17.05 2.56
C ALA A 60 -3.09 16.07 2.22
N HIS A 61 -2.74 14.82 1.89
CA HIS A 61 -3.73 13.75 1.76
C HIS A 61 -4.29 13.44 3.15
N ALA A 62 -5.23 14.25 3.61
CA ALA A 62 -6.15 13.84 4.65
C ALA A 62 -6.93 12.63 4.11
N PRO A 63 -7.15 11.57 4.91
CA PRO A 63 -8.02 10.49 4.48
C PRO A 63 -9.40 11.09 4.19
N ALA A 64 -9.84 11.01 2.93
CA ALA A 64 -11.21 11.37 2.61
C ALA A 64 -12.13 10.38 3.31
N SER A 65 -12.92 10.86 4.28
CA SER A 65 -14.02 10.08 4.86
C SER A 65 -15.02 9.78 3.75
N VAL A 66 -15.03 8.54 3.30
CA VAL A 66 -16.05 8.05 2.37
C VAL A 66 -17.30 7.75 3.21
N ASP A 67 -18.33 8.59 3.13
CA ASP A 67 -19.62 8.30 3.75
C ASP A 67 -20.25 7.11 3.02
N ALA A 68 -20.45 6.00 3.74
CA ALA A 68 -21.05 4.79 3.19
C ALA A 68 -22.58 4.87 3.08
N SER A 69 -23.15 6.04 2.74
CA SER A 69 -24.56 6.12 2.40
C SER A 69 -24.82 5.38 1.09
N THR A 70 -25.46 4.23 1.28
CA THR A 70 -25.95 3.25 0.32
C THR A 70 -26.50 3.86 -0.98
N PRO A 71 -26.20 3.33 -2.17
CA PRO A 71 -27.00 3.65 -3.34
C PRO A 71 -28.40 3.05 -3.14
N ALA A 72 -29.41 3.90 -3.00
CA ALA A 72 -30.79 3.47 -3.01
C ALA A 72 -31.10 2.76 -4.34
N HIS A 73 -31.54 1.51 -4.26
CA HIS A 73 -32.07 0.76 -5.41
C HIS A 73 -33.40 1.41 -5.85
N ALA A 74 -33.42 2.03 -7.03
CA ALA A 74 -34.66 2.54 -7.62
C ALA A 74 -35.54 1.36 -8.08
N PRO A 75 -36.85 1.31 -7.74
CA PRO A 75 -37.72 0.26 -8.25
C PRO A 75 -37.93 0.42 -9.77
N ALA A 76 -38.01 -0.72 -10.46
CA ALA A 76 -38.26 -0.79 -11.91
C ALA A 76 -39.62 -0.18 -12.29
N PRO A 77 -39.74 0.46 -13.47
CA PRO A 77 -41.03 1.00 -13.92
C PRO A 77 -42.00 -0.13 -14.27
N THR A 78 -43.17 -0.11 -13.65
CA THR A 78 -44.29 -1.00 -14.02
C THR A 78 -44.94 -0.49 -15.31
N LEU A 79 -45.17 -1.39 -16.27
CA LEU A 79 -46.02 -1.15 -17.44
C LEU A 79 -47.50 -1.15 -17.08
#